data_AF-A0A1V6AGL6-F1
#
_entry.id   AF-A0A1V6AGL6-F1
#
_cell.length_a   1.000
_cell.length_b   1.000
_cell.length_c   1.000
_cell.angle_alpha   90.00
_cell.angle_beta   90.00
_cell.angle_gamma   90.00
#
_symmetry.space_group_name_H-M   'P 1'
#
loop_
_entity.id
_entity.type
_entity.pdbx_description
1 polymer ?
#
loop_
_entity_poly.entity_id
_entity_poly.type
_entity_poly.pdbx_seq_one_letter_code
_entity_poly.pdbx_strand_id
1 'polypeptide(L)'
;MRLFDKEKIYLFDGSKGFMLQKYGLEKGLLAESYNINNPDIVKRIHTEYCDAGSDIIQTNTLCANKLVLRRHGLENSHDEINSQGIKLAKESVNGRDILVAASIGPISEMLQPSGSLTFNEAYNIFQDQIKACSEADIINFETFTDLKEMRIAYLANKESVNLPVICNMTFEKNNMTLMGHSPRICSGILKKMGADVVGVNCSNGPEKIGEIMQEIALFEDFTCVKPNAGVPHYVDGIAYYSQSEQAFCHYSDELLKYNIGITGGCCGTTPEYIKDMNYVKQRKRSVTIPVDKKRYIFSQYAYVDLDNPYETMNFYIEDKDIMANIDAAYDINEEKCDVYIINYKGKDADFIFELVYHLQDVLRKPFIFNINHNQSLKSALRAYCGIAATNVMLQNEYGSVNLI
;
A
#
# COMPACT_ATOMS: atom_id res chain seq x y z
N MET A 1 14.65 -3.36 14.16
CA MET A 1 14.31 -2.66 15.42
C MET A 1 12.80 -2.54 15.53
N ARG A 2 12.29 -2.61 16.76
CA ARG A 2 10.93 -2.30 17.26
C ARG A 2 10.20 -1.03 16.80
N LEU A 3 9.99 -0.70 15.51
CA LEU A 3 9.46 0.66 15.17
C LEU A 3 8.19 1.01 15.97
N PHE A 4 7.30 0.03 16.12
CA PHE A 4 6.14 0.13 17.00
C PHE A 4 6.19 -0.92 18.11
N ASP A 5 5.79 -0.50 19.31
CA ASP A 5 5.45 -1.38 20.42
C ASP A 5 4.09 -2.03 20.11
N LYS A 6 4.09 -3.33 19.81
CA LYS A 6 2.87 -4.09 19.47
C LYS A 6 1.96 -4.40 20.69
N GLU A 7 2.12 -3.70 21.82
CA GLU A 7 1.13 -3.60 22.90
C GLU A 7 0.42 -2.24 22.97
N LYS A 8 0.92 -1.23 22.25
CA LYS A 8 0.39 0.14 22.24
C LYS A 8 -0.47 0.42 21.00
N ILE A 9 -1.32 1.44 21.13
CA ILE A 9 -2.03 2.04 20.01
C ILE A 9 -1.41 3.42 19.75
N TYR A 10 -1.01 3.66 18.51
CA TYR A 10 -0.44 4.93 18.05
C TYR A 10 -1.48 5.74 17.31
N LEU A 11 -1.43 7.06 17.48
CA LEU A 11 -2.33 7.99 16.82
C LEU A 11 -1.64 8.66 15.63
N PHE A 12 -2.12 8.36 14.43
CA PHE A 12 -1.79 9.07 13.20
C PHE A 12 -2.61 10.36 13.13
N ASP A 13 -2.04 11.38 12.50
CA ASP A 13 -2.72 12.62 12.14
C ASP A 13 -3.92 12.45 11.18
N GLY A 14 -4.53 13.60 10.85
CA GLY A 14 -5.63 13.74 9.91
C GLY A 14 -5.24 14.29 8.53
N SER A 15 -6.26 14.72 7.78
CA SER A 15 -6.14 15.16 6.39
C SER A 15 -5.22 16.38 6.21
N LYS A 16 -4.31 16.32 5.22
CA LYS A 16 -3.54 17.48 4.75
C LYS A 16 -4.31 18.27 3.70
N GLY A 17 -4.83 17.61 2.67
CA GLY A 17 -5.58 18.26 1.61
C GLY A 17 -6.79 19.06 2.11
N PHE A 18 -7.57 18.50 3.06
CA PHE A 18 -8.72 19.21 3.64
C PHE A 18 -8.30 20.43 4.47
N MET A 19 -7.21 20.33 5.24
CA MET A 19 -6.69 21.46 6.00
C MET A 19 -6.13 22.55 5.09
N LEU A 20 -5.45 22.19 4.00
CA LEU A 20 -4.98 23.14 3.00
C LEU A 20 -6.14 23.88 2.33
N GLN A 21 -7.25 23.19 2.02
CA GLN A 21 -8.47 23.85 1.52
C GLN A 21 -9.03 24.85 2.54
N LYS A 22 -9.09 24.50 3.84
CA LYS A 22 -9.49 25.44 4.89
C LYS A 22 -8.57 26.66 5.00
N TYR A 23 -7.28 26.49 4.70
CA TYR A 23 -6.28 27.56 4.67
C TYR A 23 -6.15 28.25 3.30
N GLY A 24 -7.10 28.05 2.39
CA GLY A 24 -7.19 28.83 1.15
C GLY A 24 -6.58 28.18 -0.10
N LEU A 25 -6.29 26.86 -0.08
CA LEU A 25 -5.92 26.14 -1.30
C LEU A 25 -7.03 26.25 -2.35
N GLU A 26 -6.73 26.95 -3.43
CA GLU A 26 -7.68 27.18 -4.53
C GLU A 26 -7.93 25.89 -5.33
N LYS A 27 -9.15 25.80 -5.89
CA LYS A 27 -9.56 24.67 -6.73
C LYS A 27 -8.63 24.56 -7.95
N GLY A 28 -8.08 23.37 -8.17
CA GLY A 28 -7.21 23.07 -9.32
C GLY A 28 -5.72 23.28 -9.06
N LEU A 29 -5.35 23.90 -7.94
CA LEU A 29 -3.95 23.92 -7.50
C LEU A 29 -3.59 22.58 -6.85
N LEU A 30 -2.35 22.14 -7.10
CA LEU A 30 -1.80 20.94 -6.49
C LEU A 30 -1.37 21.27 -5.06
N ALA A 31 -1.86 20.50 -4.08
CA ALA A 31 -1.61 20.72 -2.65
C ALA A 31 -0.11 20.74 -2.32
N GLU A 32 0.68 19.89 -2.97
CA GLU A 32 2.11 19.74 -2.73
C GLU A 32 2.91 20.98 -3.17
N SER A 33 2.38 21.78 -4.10
CA SER A 33 3.01 23.07 -4.49
C SER A 33 3.11 24.06 -3.32
N TYR A 34 2.25 23.93 -2.30
CA TYR A 34 2.31 24.78 -1.10
C TYR A 34 3.56 24.54 -0.27
N ASN A 35 4.27 23.42 -0.46
CA ASN A 35 5.56 23.21 0.21
C ASN A 35 6.56 24.31 -0.15
N ILE A 36 6.50 24.84 -1.38
CA ILE A 36 7.38 25.91 -1.88
C ILE A 36 6.67 27.28 -1.77
N ASN A 37 5.43 27.36 -2.23
CA ASN A 37 4.76 28.65 -2.40
C ASN A 37 4.18 29.20 -1.08
N ASN A 38 3.84 28.32 -0.14
CA ASN A 38 3.18 28.67 1.11
C ASN A 38 3.68 27.80 2.29
N PRO A 39 5.01 27.70 2.51
CA PRO A 39 5.60 26.78 3.48
C PRO A 39 5.10 27.01 4.91
N ASP A 40 4.82 28.26 5.28
CA ASP A 40 4.32 28.62 6.61
C ASP A 40 2.94 28.02 6.89
N ILE A 41 2.07 27.90 5.87
CA ILE A 41 0.76 27.26 6.00
C ILE A 41 0.94 25.76 6.24
N VAL A 42 1.81 25.12 5.45
CA VAL A 42 2.09 23.67 5.58
C VAL A 42 2.69 23.37 6.96
N LYS A 43 3.68 24.16 7.40
CA LYS A 43 4.30 24.05 8.74
C LYS A 43 3.29 24.24 9.86
N ARG A 44 2.39 25.22 9.71
CA ARG A 44 1.29 25.44 10.65
C ARG A 44 0.39 24.20 10.76
N ILE A 45 -0.04 23.63 9.63
CA ILE A 45 -0.90 22.42 9.63
C ILE A 45 -0.20 21.26 10.33
N HIS A 46 1.09 21.01 10.06
CA HIS A 46 1.85 19.96 10.75
C HIS A 46 1.93 20.25 12.26
N THR A 47 2.22 21.48 12.65
CA THR A 47 2.30 21.89 14.05
C THR A 47 0.97 21.67 14.77
N GLU A 48 -0.15 22.02 14.14
CA GLU A 48 -1.49 21.80 14.71
C GLU A 48 -1.78 20.31 14.96
N TYR A 49 -1.37 19.41 14.06
CA TYR A 49 -1.51 17.96 14.28
C TYR A 49 -0.55 17.41 15.35
N CYS A 50 0.67 17.94 15.44
CA CYS A 50 1.57 17.60 16.53
C CYS A 50 1.02 18.07 17.88
N ASP A 51 0.46 19.27 17.96
CA ASP A 51 -0.15 19.85 19.16
C ASP A 51 -1.43 19.10 19.56
N ALA A 52 -2.15 18.56 18.58
CA ALA A 52 -3.30 17.69 18.80
C ALA A 52 -2.94 16.31 19.38
N GLY A 53 -1.65 15.93 19.44
CA GLY A 53 -1.20 14.70 20.11
C GLY A 53 -0.90 13.51 19.20
N SER A 54 -0.74 13.74 17.89
CA SER A 54 -0.31 12.71 16.93
C SER A 54 1.04 12.11 17.33
N ASP A 55 1.17 10.78 17.28
CA ASP A 55 2.44 10.05 17.36
C ASP A 55 3.12 9.92 15.99
N ILE A 56 2.33 10.03 14.92
CA ILE A 56 2.79 9.96 13.52
C ILE A 56 2.11 11.09 12.74
N ILE A 57 2.90 11.90 12.04
CA ILE A 57 2.39 12.89 11.08
C ILE A 57 2.82 12.50 9.67
N GLN A 58 1.95 12.71 8.68
CA GLN A 58 2.28 12.50 7.28
C GLN A 58 2.68 13.80 6.59
N THR A 59 3.57 13.73 5.62
CA THR A 59 4.06 14.88 4.84
C THR A 59 3.04 15.29 3.77
N ASN A 60 3.10 16.55 3.33
CA ASN A 60 2.32 17.04 2.20
C ASN A 60 3.01 16.64 0.87
N THR A 61 3.04 15.34 0.56
CA THR A 61 3.75 14.78 -0.61
C THR A 61 2.98 13.72 -1.38
N LEU A 62 1.71 13.45 -1.04
CA LEU A 62 0.95 12.30 -1.53
C LEU A 62 1.02 12.14 -3.06
N CYS A 63 0.79 13.24 -3.79
CA CYS A 63 0.74 13.27 -5.25
C CYS A 63 2.01 13.83 -5.90
N ALA A 64 3.10 14.05 -5.15
CA ALA A 64 4.32 14.71 -5.63
C ALA A 64 5.23 13.81 -6.49
N ASN A 65 4.67 12.91 -7.29
CA ASN A 65 5.44 12.15 -8.27
C ASN A 65 5.62 12.94 -9.58
N LYS A 66 6.68 12.65 -10.35
CA LYS A 66 7.02 13.40 -11.57
C LYS A 66 5.88 13.48 -12.58
N LEU A 67 5.09 12.41 -12.73
CA LEU A 67 4.04 12.34 -13.73
C LEU A 67 2.86 13.25 -13.38
N VAL A 68 2.43 13.27 -12.11
CA VAL A 68 1.41 14.20 -11.63
C VAL A 68 1.94 15.64 -11.67
N LEU A 69 3.15 15.90 -11.19
CA LEU A 69 3.76 17.23 -11.22
C LEU A 69 3.85 17.80 -12.64
N ARG A 70 4.19 16.96 -13.64
CA ARG A 70 4.21 17.35 -15.05
C ARG A 70 2.86 17.85 -15.55
N ARG A 71 1.74 17.24 -15.13
CA ARG A 71 0.37 17.69 -15.48
C ARG A 71 0.07 19.09 -14.94
N HIS A 72 0.81 19.55 -13.94
CA HIS A 72 0.73 20.89 -13.35
C HIS A 72 1.91 21.81 -13.72
N GLY A 73 2.81 21.38 -14.61
CA GLY A 73 4.00 22.16 -14.99
C GLY A 73 5.09 22.27 -13.91
N LEU A 74 5.10 21.36 -12.93
CA LEU A 74 5.97 21.38 -11.75
C LEU A 74 7.03 20.26 -11.73
N GLU A 75 7.20 19.51 -12.82
CA GLU A 75 8.12 18.36 -12.88
C GLU A 75 9.56 18.71 -12.48
N ASN A 76 10.06 19.87 -12.90
CA ASN A 76 11.41 20.34 -12.57
C ASN A 76 11.59 20.68 -11.09
N SER A 77 10.50 20.84 -10.33
CA SER A 77 10.50 21.10 -8.89
C SER A 77 10.26 19.82 -8.07
N HIS A 78 10.30 18.62 -8.68
CA HIS A 78 10.02 17.35 -8.00
C HIS A 78 10.82 17.16 -6.71
N ASP A 79 12.14 17.27 -6.78
CA ASP A 79 13.02 17.01 -5.62
C ASP A 79 12.81 18.08 -4.54
N GLU A 80 12.65 19.35 -4.95
CA GLU A 80 12.41 20.48 -4.06
C GLU A 80 11.06 20.34 -3.33
N ILE A 81 9.97 20.05 -4.03
CA ILE A 81 8.63 19.88 -3.46
C ILE A 81 8.62 18.75 -2.40
N ASN A 82 9.19 17.59 -2.73
CA ASN A 82 9.21 16.44 -1.83
C ASN A 82 10.10 16.69 -0.61
N SER A 83 11.35 17.11 -0.83
CA SER A 83 12.31 17.34 0.27
C SER A 83 11.87 18.48 1.20
N GLN A 84 11.27 19.54 0.65
CA GLN A 84 10.70 20.63 1.44
C GLN A 84 9.48 20.16 2.25
N GLY A 85 8.64 19.28 1.70
CA GLY A 85 7.55 18.64 2.45
C GLY A 85 8.05 17.84 3.66
N ILE A 86 9.14 17.08 3.51
CA ILE A 86 9.79 16.38 4.64
C ILE A 86 10.34 17.37 5.67
N LYS A 87 11.06 18.40 5.20
CA LYS A 87 11.68 19.40 6.06
C LYS A 87 10.65 20.13 6.92
N LEU A 88 9.54 20.58 6.33
CA LEU A 88 8.49 21.29 7.06
C LEU A 88 7.83 20.41 8.13
N ALA A 89 7.61 19.13 7.85
CA ALA A 89 7.11 18.17 8.83
C ALA A 89 8.11 17.96 9.98
N LYS A 90 9.40 17.71 9.68
CA LYS A 90 10.45 17.54 10.69
C LYS A 90 10.63 18.77 11.58
N GLU A 91 10.63 19.97 11.00
CA GLU A 91 10.70 21.22 11.77
C GLU A 91 9.50 21.40 12.72
N SER A 92 8.32 20.91 12.30
CA SER A 92 7.10 21.00 13.11
C SER A 92 7.08 20.02 14.28
N VAL A 93 7.79 18.89 14.18
CA VAL A 93 7.96 17.96 15.32
C VAL A 93 8.66 18.65 16.49
N ASN A 94 9.61 19.56 16.23
CA ASN A 94 10.25 20.41 17.24
C ASN A 94 10.77 19.63 18.48
N GLY A 95 11.48 18.51 18.23
CA GLY A 95 12.08 17.68 19.29
C GLY A 95 11.10 16.77 20.05
N ARG A 96 9.81 16.74 19.68
CA ARG A 96 8.85 15.76 20.19
C ARG A 96 9.15 14.36 19.63
N ASP A 97 8.73 13.33 20.36
CA ASP A 97 8.80 11.94 19.91
C ASP A 97 7.62 11.65 18.97
N ILE A 98 7.69 12.17 17.74
CA ILE A 98 6.67 12.03 16.70
C ILE A 98 7.38 11.59 15.41
N LEU A 99 6.90 10.50 14.81
CA LEU A 99 7.43 10.00 13.54
C LEU A 99 6.92 10.84 12.37
N VAL A 100 7.80 11.16 11.42
CA VAL A 100 7.45 11.78 10.15
C VAL A 100 7.32 10.71 9.08
N ALA A 101 6.11 10.52 8.59
CA ALA A 101 5.79 9.60 7.50
C ALA A 101 5.79 10.31 6.14
N ALA A 102 6.62 9.85 5.21
CA ALA A 102 6.50 10.26 3.81
C ALA A 102 5.17 9.73 3.24
N SER A 103 4.23 10.62 2.91
CA SER A 103 2.97 10.24 2.26
C SER A 103 3.21 10.04 0.77
N ILE A 104 2.98 8.83 0.26
CA ILE A 104 3.15 8.48 -1.16
C ILE A 104 1.89 7.78 -1.64
N GLY A 105 1.21 8.37 -2.62
CA GLY A 105 -0.01 7.84 -3.21
C GLY A 105 0.21 7.16 -4.56
N PRO A 106 -0.87 6.66 -5.20
CA PRO A 106 -0.80 6.09 -6.54
C PRO A 106 -0.43 7.14 -7.60
N ILE A 107 0.18 6.69 -8.71
CA ILE A 107 0.65 7.52 -9.83
C ILE A 107 -0.51 8.20 -10.57
N SER A 108 -1.74 7.71 -10.39
CA SER A 108 -2.94 8.17 -11.11
C SER A 108 -2.86 7.91 -12.62
N GLU A 109 -2.31 6.75 -12.98
CA GLU A 109 -2.28 6.18 -14.32
C GLU A 109 -2.36 4.65 -14.22
N MET A 110 -3.08 3.99 -15.13
CA MET A 110 -3.29 2.54 -15.06
C MET A 110 -2.07 1.78 -15.59
N LEU A 111 -1.69 0.73 -14.88
CA LEU A 111 -0.66 -0.21 -15.32
C LEU A 111 -1.13 -1.05 -16.52
N GLN A 112 -0.18 -1.48 -17.33
CA GLN A 112 -0.44 -2.51 -18.35
C GLN A 112 -0.97 -3.81 -17.71
N PRO A 113 -1.93 -4.49 -18.37
CA PRO A 113 -2.49 -4.19 -19.69
C PRO A 113 -3.68 -3.22 -19.69
N SER A 114 -4.20 -2.81 -18.54
CA SER A 114 -5.38 -1.93 -18.45
C SER A 114 -5.10 -0.48 -18.85
N GLY A 115 -3.84 -0.05 -18.81
CA GLY A 115 -3.38 1.25 -19.30
C GLY A 115 -2.01 1.17 -19.97
N SER A 116 -1.37 2.34 -20.12
CA SER A 116 -0.09 2.50 -20.79
C SER A 116 1.13 2.31 -19.90
N LEU A 117 0.98 2.45 -18.58
CA LEU A 117 2.11 2.53 -17.67
C LEU A 117 2.77 1.14 -17.51
N THR A 118 4.04 1.05 -17.89
CA THR A 118 4.81 -0.19 -17.72
C THR A 118 5.27 -0.34 -16.26
N PHE A 119 5.62 -1.58 -15.87
CA PHE A 119 6.24 -1.83 -14.57
C PHE A 119 7.46 -0.93 -14.33
N ASN A 120 8.36 -0.81 -15.32
CA ASN A 120 9.63 -0.11 -15.16
C ASN A 120 9.42 1.41 -15.01
N GLU A 121 8.47 1.98 -15.75
CA GLU A 121 8.11 3.39 -15.59
C GLU A 121 7.52 3.66 -14.21
N ALA A 122 6.56 2.85 -13.75
CA ALA A 122 5.99 2.97 -12.41
C ALA A 122 7.06 2.83 -11.33
N TYR A 123 7.94 1.82 -11.44
CA TYR A 123 9.05 1.61 -10.52
C TYR A 123 9.97 2.83 -10.43
N ASN A 124 10.36 3.41 -11.58
CA ASN A 124 11.23 4.58 -11.61
C ASN A 124 10.54 5.82 -11.01
N ILE A 125 9.25 6.03 -11.30
CA ILE A 125 8.47 7.13 -10.74
C ILE A 125 8.42 7.04 -9.21
N PHE A 126 8.11 5.86 -8.66
CA PHE A 126 8.12 5.66 -7.20
C PHE A 126 9.53 5.80 -6.64
N GLN A 127 10.54 5.21 -7.27
CA GLN A 127 11.92 5.27 -6.79
C GLN A 127 12.41 6.73 -6.68
N ASP A 128 12.13 7.56 -7.68
CA ASP A 128 12.50 8.97 -7.68
C ASP A 128 11.86 9.71 -6.50
N GLN A 129 10.55 9.54 -6.30
CA GLN A 129 9.84 10.19 -5.21
C GLN A 129 10.34 9.71 -3.83
N ILE A 130 10.52 8.39 -3.66
CA ILE A 130 11.01 7.78 -2.43
C ILE A 130 12.42 8.30 -2.07
N LYS A 131 13.30 8.44 -3.07
CA LYS A 131 14.65 9.03 -2.86
C LYS A 131 14.56 10.49 -2.39
N ALA A 132 13.67 11.28 -2.99
CA ALA A 132 13.45 12.67 -2.57
C ALA A 132 12.83 12.80 -1.16
N CYS A 133 12.16 11.73 -0.69
CA CYS A 133 11.60 11.62 0.65
C CYS A 133 12.46 10.81 1.65
N SER A 134 13.70 10.46 1.30
CA SER A 134 14.54 9.49 2.05
C SER A 134 14.86 9.89 3.49
N GLU A 135 14.70 11.17 3.83
CA GLU A 135 14.87 11.69 5.19
C GLU A 135 13.69 11.35 6.12
N ALA A 136 12.55 10.85 5.64
CA ALA A 136 11.44 10.44 6.49
C ALA A 136 11.80 9.27 7.43
N ASP A 137 11.10 9.14 8.55
CA ASP A 137 11.30 8.03 9.49
C ASP A 137 10.64 6.73 9.00
N ILE A 138 9.56 6.89 8.21
CA ILE A 138 8.72 5.81 7.67
C ILE A 138 8.07 6.28 6.37
N ILE A 139 7.68 5.35 5.50
CA ILE A 139 6.84 5.64 4.34
C ILE A 139 5.41 5.19 4.63
N ASN A 140 4.45 6.06 4.37
CA ASN A 140 3.02 5.76 4.37
C ASN A 140 2.56 5.69 2.91
N PHE A 141 2.50 4.48 2.36
CA PHE A 141 1.82 4.26 1.09
C PHE A 141 0.32 4.33 1.34
N GLU A 142 -0.34 5.33 0.74
CA GLU A 142 -1.71 5.70 1.07
C GLU A 142 -2.63 5.67 -0.15
N THR A 143 -3.84 5.14 0.02
CA THR A 143 -4.91 5.15 -1.00
C THR A 143 -4.61 4.36 -2.28
N PHE A 144 -3.86 3.26 -2.18
CA PHE A 144 -3.66 2.39 -3.35
C PHE A 144 -4.92 1.57 -3.64
N THR A 145 -5.32 1.56 -4.92
CA THR A 145 -6.50 0.84 -5.44
C THR A 145 -6.11 -0.37 -6.32
N ASP A 146 -4.82 -0.50 -6.62
CA ASP A 146 -4.23 -1.60 -7.38
C ASP A 146 -3.11 -2.25 -6.56
N LEU A 147 -3.19 -3.56 -6.38
CA LEU A 147 -2.18 -4.32 -5.64
C LEU A 147 -0.87 -4.43 -6.42
N LYS A 148 -0.92 -4.49 -7.77
CA LYS A 148 0.29 -4.47 -8.60
C LYS A 148 1.05 -3.16 -8.42
N GLU A 149 0.33 -2.03 -8.42
CA GLU A 149 0.94 -0.71 -8.23
C GLU A 149 1.56 -0.57 -6.83
N MET A 150 0.84 -0.97 -5.77
CA MET A 150 1.36 -1.00 -4.39
C MET A 150 2.62 -1.87 -4.31
N ARG A 151 2.60 -3.04 -4.96
CA ARG A 151 3.75 -3.95 -5.00
C ARG A 151 4.97 -3.30 -5.66
N ILE A 152 4.78 -2.55 -6.75
CA ILE A 152 5.86 -1.83 -7.43
C ILE A 152 6.41 -0.72 -6.53
N ALA A 153 5.55 0.05 -5.85
CA ALA A 153 5.96 1.08 -4.91
C ALA A 153 6.76 0.49 -3.73
N TYR A 154 6.30 -0.64 -3.17
CA TYR A 154 7.04 -1.37 -2.14
C TYR A 154 8.41 -1.82 -2.63
N LEU A 155 8.51 -2.40 -3.84
CA LEU A 155 9.80 -2.78 -4.42
C LEU A 155 10.72 -1.58 -4.60
N ALA A 156 10.19 -0.47 -5.12
CA ALA A 156 10.96 0.75 -5.31
C ALA A 156 11.58 1.22 -3.99
N ASN A 157 10.83 1.17 -2.87
CA ASN A 157 11.42 1.42 -1.55
C ASN A 157 12.44 0.36 -1.18
N LYS A 158 12.07 -0.92 -1.22
CA LYS A 158 12.88 -2.04 -0.74
C LYS A 158 14.24 -2.14 -1.43
N GLU A 159 14.27 -1.84 -2.72
CA GLU A 159 15.45 -1.92 -3.60
C GLU A 159 16.28 -0.61 -3.62
N SER A 160 15.81 0.49 -2.99
CA SER A 160 16.52 1.79 -3.01
C SER A 160 16.84 2.36 -1.63
N VAL A 161 15.85 2.78 -0.85
CA VAL A 161 16.02 3.46 0.45
C VAL A 161 15.77 2.50 1.62
N ASN A 162 14.83 1.56 1.45
CA ASN A 162 14.48 0.52 2.42
C ASN A 162 14.09 1.10 3.80
N LEU A 163 13.29 2.17 3.80
CA LEU A 163 12.63 2.64 5.02
C LEU A 163 11.54 1.66 5.45
N PRO A 164 11.16 1.64 6.74
CA PRO A 164 9.95 0.97 7.18
C PRO A 164 8.72 1.50 6.44
N VAL A 165 7.69 0.67 6.26
CA VAL A 165 6.51 1.01 5.46
C VAL A 165 5.20 0.67 6.14
N ILE A 166 4.22 1.56 5.98
CA ILE A 166 2.80 1.30 6.19
C ILE A 166 2.17 1.21 4.80
N CYS A 167 1.60 0.05 4.47
CA CYS A 167 0.91 -0.17 3.20
C CYS A 167 -0.61 -0.10 3.43
N ASN A 168 -1.23 1.01 3.03
CA ASN A 168 -2.68 1.16 3.07
C ASN A 168 -3.29 0.95 1.68
N MET A 169 -4.23 0.01 1.61
CA MET A 169 -5.10 -0.17 0.45
C MET A 169 -6.42 0.58 0.68
N THR A 170 -7.15 0.89 -0.39
CA THR A 170 -8.53 1.39 -0.31
C THR A 170 -9.48 0.43 -1.01
N PHE A 171 -10.67 0.25 -0.44
CA PHE A 171 -11.66 -0.71 -0.91
C PHE A 171 -13.00 -0.04 -1.19
N GLU A 172 -13.62 -0.47 -2.28
CA GLU A 172 -14.94 -0.05 -2.73
C GLU A 172 -16.05 -0.66 -1.86
N LYS A 173 -17.31 -0.29 -2.13
CA LYS A 173 -18.49 -0.74 -1.36
C LYS A 173 -18.69 -2.27 -1.36
N ASN A 174 -18.11 -2.97 -2.35
CA ASN A 174 -18.13 -4.42 -2.45
C ASN A 174 -16.96 -5.10 -1.70
N ASN A 175 -16.21 -4.35 -0.89
CA ASN A 175 -15.01 -4.79 -0.17
C ASN A 175 -13.86 -5.27 -1.06
N MET A 176 -13.83 -4.86 -2.32
CA MET A 176 -12.72 -5.12 -3.24
C MET A 176 -12.00 -3.82 -3.56
N THR A 177 -10.72 -3.87 -3.90
CA THR A 177 -10.06 -2.71 -4.49
C THR A 177 -10.66 -2.42 -5.88
N LEU A 178 -10.34 -1.25 -6.46
CA LEU A 178 -10.80 -0.91 -7.82
C LEU A 178 -10.42 -1.98 -8.85
N MET A 179 -9.22 -2.56 -8.71
CA MET A 179 -8.71 -3.63 -9.58
C MET A 179 -9.18 -5.04 -9.19
N GLY A 180 -10.09 -5.15 -8.22
CA GLY A 180 -10.73 -6.41 -7.87
C GLY A 180 -9.92 -7.31 -6.95
N HIS A 181 -9.05 -6.76 -6.10
CA HIS A 181 -8.31 -7.53 -5.09
C HIS A 181 -9.04 -7.51 -3.74
N SER A 182 -9.06 -8.66 -3.03
CA SER A 182 -9.69 -8.74 -1.71
C SER A 182 -8.71 -8.34 -0.60
N PRO A 183 -9.21 -7.87 0.57
CA PRO A 183 -8.35 -7.49 1.69
C PRO A 183 -7.44 -8.63 2.17
N ARG A 184 -7.94 -9.88 2.14
CA ARG A 184 -7.19 -11.08 2.49
C ARG A 184 -5.97 -11.27 1.58
N ILE A 185 -6.17 -11.13 0.26
CA ILE A 185 -5.10 -11.30 -0.72
C ILE A 185 -4.07 -10.18 -0.60
N CYS A 186 -4.53 -8.92 -0.52
CA CYS A 186 -3.65 -7.77 -0.36
C CYS A 186 -2.77 -7.91 0.90
N SER A 187 -3.37 -8.19 2.05
CA SER A 187 -2.64 -8.31 3.32
C SER A 187 -1.69 -9.51 3.33
N GLY A 188 -2.12 -10.68 2.86
CA GLY A 188 -1.28 -11.87 2.79
C GLY A 188 -0.02 -11.65 1.94
N ILE A 189 -0.17 -11.03 0.77
CA ILE A 189 0.95 -10.70 -0.12
C ILE A 189 1.87 -9.65 0.55
N LEU A 190 1.34 -8.50 0.96
CA LEU A 190 2.15 -7.40 1.50
C LEU A 190 2.91 -7.79 2.78
N LYS A 191 2.28 -8.59 3.65
CA LYS A 191 2.95 -9.11 4.86
C LYS A 191 4.07 -10.08 4.54
N LYS A 192 3.87 -11.00 3.60
CA LYS A 192 4.94 -11.93 3.17
C LYS A 192 6.06 -11.23 2.42
N MET A 193 5.76 -10.15 1.70
CA MET A 193 6.78 -9.29 1.10
C MET A 193 7.64 -8.54 2.12
N GLY A 194 7.15 -8.37 3.35
CA GLY A 194 7.87 -7.75 4.46
C GLY A 194 7.43 -6.34 4.84
N ALA A 195 6.22 -5.90 4.45
CA ALA A 195 5.66 -4.65 4.94
C ALA A 195 5.59 -4.64 6.47
N ASP A 196 5.94 -3.52 7.12
CA ASP A 196 5.95 -3.43 8.58
C ASP A 196 4.53 -3.40 9.15
N VAL A 197 3.64 -2.65 8.48
CA VAL A 197 2.22 -2.54 8.82
C VAL A 197 1.39 -2.58 7.55
N VAL A 198 0.27 -3.31 7.58
CA VAL A 198 -0.77 -3.27 6.55
C VAL A 198 -2.04 -2.68 7.12
N GLY A 199 -2.71 -1.86 6.33
CA GLY A 199 -3.90 -1.15 6.78
C GLY A 199 -4.85 -0.76 5.66
N VAL A 200 -5.82 0.06 6.06
CA VAL A 200 -6.80 0.66 5.17
C VAL A 200 -6.97 2.12 5.52
N ASN A 201 -7.11 2.96 4.50
CA ASN A 201 -7.42 4.37 4.70
C ASN A 201 -8.60 4.82 3.83
N CYS A 202 -9.14 5.99 4.21
CA CYS A 202 -10.30 6.64 3.63
C CYS A 202 -11.57 5.76 3.64
N SER A 203 -11.88 5.03 2.56
CA SER A 203 -12.88 3.95 2.50
C SER A 203 -14.33 4.29 3.02
N ASN A 204 -15.13 3.27 3.39
CA ASN A 204 -16.56 3.33 3.73
C ASN A 204 -16.83 3.44 5.26
N GLY A 205 -18.10 3.29 5.69
CA GLY A 205 -18.54 3.29 7.10
C GLY A 205 -17.92 2.19 7.99
N PRO A 206 -18.19 2.20 9.31
CA PRO A 206 -17.42 1.41 10.30
C PRO A 206 -17.63 -0.08 10.16
N GLU A 207 -18.84 -0.49 9.76
CA GLU A 207 -19.18 -1.89 9.51
C GLU A 207 -18.31 -2.48 8.40
N LYS A 208 -18.21 -1.77 7.26
CA LYS A 208 -17.40 -2.20 6.12
C LYS A 208 -15.91 -2.19 6.40
N ILE A 209 -15.42 -1.14 7.06
CA ILE A 209 -14.01 -1.14 7.50
C ILE A 209 -13.78 -2.29 8.48
N GLY A 210 -14.70 -2.57 9.40
CA GLY A 210 -14.60 -3.71 10.30
C GLY A 210 -14.48 -5.06 9.58
N GLU A 211 -15.33 -5.33 8.58
CA GLU A 211 -15.24 -6.53 7.73
C GLU A 211 -13.87 -6.64 7.04
N ILE A 212 -13.38 -5.54 6.47
CA ILE A 212 -12.06 -5.47 5.83
C ILE A 212 -10.93 -5.75 6.83
N MET A 213 -11.00 -5.16 8.03
CA MET A 213 -9.97 -5.32 9.04
C MET A 213 -9.92 -6.74 9.59
N GLN A 214 -11.04 -7.46 9.67
CA GLN A 214 -11.04 -8.88 10.05
C GLN A 214 -10.22 -9.72 9.08
N GLU A 215 -10.35 -9.46 7.79
CA GLU A 215 -9.63 -10.14 6.73
C GLU A 215 -8.12 -9.80 6.75
N ILE A 216 -7.77 -8.54 7.01
CA ILE A 216 -6.36 -8.11 7.16
C ILE A 216 -5.71 -8.73 8.41
N ALA A 217 -6.45 -8.79 9.52
CA ALA A 217 -5.98 -9.29 10.81
C ALA A 217 -5.60 -10.79 10.80
N LEU A 218 -6.02 -11.55 9.77
CA LEU A 218 -5.57 -12.92 9.55
C LEU A 218 -4.06 -13.04 9.32
N PHE A 219 -3.41 -12.01 8.75
CA PHE A 219 -1.98 -12.04 8.42
C PHE A 219 -1.17 -10.97 9.15
N GLU A 220 -1.83 -10.02 9.81
CA GLU A 220 -1.21 -8.91 10.50
C GLU A 220 -1.76 -8.80 11.93
N ASP A 221 -0.86 -8.94 12.91
CA ASP A 221 -1.22 -8.79 14.32
C ASP A 221 -1.24 -7.33 14.77
N PHE A 222 -0.85 -6.37 13.92
CA PHE A 222 -0.83 -4.93 14.19
C PHE A 222 -1.15 -4.12 12.93
N THR A 223 -2.37 -3.63 12.85
CA THR A 223 -2.91 -3.02 11.64
C THR A 223 -3.00 -1.50 11.73
N CYS A 224 -3.10 -0.84 10.58
CA CYS A 224 -3.37 0.59 10.47
C CYS A 224 -4.79 0.85 9.96
N VAL A 225 -5.49 1.81 10.55
CA VAL A 225 -6.76 2.31 10.00
C VAL A 225 -6.81 3.84 10.03
N LYS A 226 -7.16 4.46 8.91
CA LYS A 226 -7.37 5.92 8.83
C LYS A 226 -8.70 6.20 8.14
N PRO A 227 -9.84 6.18 8.84
CA PRO A 227 -11.15 6.41 8.23
C PRO A 227 -11.37 7.88 7.84
N ASN A 228 -12.29 8.09 6.90
CA ASN A 228 -12.84 9.43 6.62
C ASN A 228 -13.78 9.92 7.73
N ALA A 229 -13.96 11.23 7.85
CA ALA A 229 -15.01 11.85 8.68
C ALA A 229 -16.41 11.73 8.00
N GLY A 230 -16.78 10.50 7.66
CA GLY A 230 -18.00 10.14 6.96
C GLY A 230 -17.85 10.08 5.45
N VAL A 231 -18.94 9.72 4.76
CA VAL A 231 -18.98 9.69 3.30
C VAL A 231 -19.03 11.13 2.77
N PRO A 232 -18.18 11.51 1.81
CA PRO A 232 -18.19 12.87 1.27
C PRO A 232 -19.49 13.16 0.51
N HIS A 233 -19.99 14.39 0.65
CA HIS A 233 -20.97 14.97 -0.26
C HIS A 233 -20.35 16.15 -0.99
N TYR A 234 -20.66 16.32 -2.28
CA TYR A 234 -20.03 17.34 -3.11
C TYR A 234 -20.96 18.52 -3.34
N VAL A 235 -20.46 19.73 -3.13
CA VAL A 235 -21.11 20.99 -3.50
C VAL A 235 -20.12 21.77 -4.37
N ASP A 236 -20.49 22.07 -5.61
CA ASP A 236 -19.64 22.74 -6.61
C ASP A 236 -18.26 22.09 -6.86
N GLY A 237 -18.21 20.76 -6.68
CA GLY A 237 -16.99 19.96 -6.82
C GLY A 237 -16.05 20.01 -5.61
N ILE A 238 -16.48 20.63 -4.49
CA ILE A 238 -15.78 20.62 -3.21
C ILE A 238 -16.40 19.53 -2.33
N ALA A 239 -15.57 18.68 -1.74
CA ALA A 239 -16.02 17.62 -0.83
C ALA A 239 -16.28 18.19 0.57
N TYR A 240 -17.45 17.87 1.12
CA TYR A 240 -17.86 18.20 2.48
C TYR A 240 -18.08 16.92 3.29
N TYR A 241 -17.76 17.00 4.58
CA TYR A 241 -17.81 15.91 5.54
C TYR A 241 -18.67 16.36 6.73
N SER A 242 -19.69 15.57 7.07
CA SER A 242 -20.71 15.93 8.06
C SER A 242 -20.67 15.12 9.35
N GLN A 243 -19.82 14.10 9.44
CA GLN A 243 -19.68 13.33 10.68
C GLN A 243 -19.06 14.24 11.75
N SER A 244 -19.58 14.22 12.98
CA SER A 244 -19.02 14.98 14.10
C SER A 244 -17.84 14.26 14.76
N GLU A 245 -17.04 14.98 15.55
CA GLU A 245 -15.93 14.43 16.35
C GLU A 245 -16.39 13.30 17.28
N GLN A 246 -17.53 13.48 17.96
CA GLN A 246 -18.11 12.45 18.82
C GLN A 246 -18.51 11.18 18.05
N ALA A 247 -19.15 11.35 16.88
CA ALA A 247 -19.53 10.22 16.04
C ALA A 247 -18.30 9.51 15.45
N PHE A 248 -17.23 10.25 15.17
CA PHE A 248 -15.96 9.70 14.71
C PHE A 248 -15.21 8.95 15.81
N CYS A 249 -15.23 9.43 17.06
CA CYS A 249 -14.68 8.70 18.19
C CYS A 249 -15.40 7.38 18.44
N HIS A 250 -16.74 7.38 18.41
CA HIS A 250 -17.52 6.15 18.53
C HIS A 250 -17.23 5.16 17.38
N TYR A 251 -17.12 5.69 16.16
CA TYR A 251 -16.68 4.92 15.00
C TYR A 251 -15.30 4.26 15.23
N SER A 252 -14.32 5.04 15.69
CA SER A 252 -12.96 4.55 15.95
C SER A 252 -12.93 3.48 17.05
N ASP A 253 -13.76 3.65 18.09
CA ASP A 253 -13.91 2.67 19.16
C ASP A 253 -14.37 1.31 18.65
N GLU A 254 -15.32 1.29 17.72
CA GLU A 254 -15.80 0.05 17.10
C GLU A 254 -14.71 -0.64 16.28
N LEU A 255 -13.74 0.10 15.76
CA LEU A 255 -12.64 -0.47 15.00
C LEU A 255 -11.53 -1.05 15.88
N LEU A 256 -11.32 -0.51 17.10
CA LEU A 256 -10.25 -0.96 18.01
C LEU A 256 -10.32 -2.46 18.37
N LYS A 257 -11.45 -3.12 18.11
CA LYS A 257 -11.61 -4.57 18.28
C LYS A 257 -10.87 -5.40 17.21
N TYR A 258 -10.28 -4.81 16.18
CA TYR A 258 -9.66 -5.51 15.04
C TYR A 258 -8.13 -5.37 14.96
N ASN A 259 -7.42 -5.76 16.03
CA ASN A 259 -5.95 -5.78 16.11
C ASN A 259 -5.26 -4.44 15.76
N ILE A 260 -5.95 -3.32 15.96
CA ILE A 260 -5.49 -2.00 15.52
C ILE A 260 -4.30 -1.55 16.36
N GLY A 261 -3.20 -1.29 15.67
CA GLY A 261 -1.99 -0.73 16.25
C GLY A 261 -1.80 0.75 15.94
N ILE A 262 -2.34 1.21 14.82
CA ILE A 262 -2.31 2.61 14.40
C ILE A 262 -3.72 3.03 13.98
N THR A 263 -4.22 4.13 14.53
CA THR A 263 -5.48 4.74 14.09
C THR A 263 -5.30 6.24 13.89
N GLY A 264 -6.18 6.91 13.16
CA GLY A 264 -6.10 8.35 12.90
C GLY A 264 -7.22 8.82 12.00
N GLY A 265 -6.93 9.78 11.12
CA GLY A 265 -7.91 10.30 10.16
C GLY A 265 -7.43 10.35 8.71
N CYS A 266 -8.36 10.18 7.77
CA CYS A 266 -8.18 10.48 6.35
C CYS A 266 -8.99 11.74 6.00
N CYS A 267 -9.72 11.78 4.89
CA CYS A 267 -10.42 12.98 4.44
C CYS A 267 -11.47 13.50 5.43
N GLY A 268 -11.58 14.83 5.53
CA GLY A 268 -12.52 15.53 6.41
C GLY A 268 -12.09 15.65 7.87
N THR A 269 -11.06 14.92 8.30
CA THR A 269 -10.54 14.99 9.66
C THR A 269 -9.62 16.19 9.86
N THR A 270 -9.67 16.77 11.06
CA THR A 270 -8.94 17.99 11.47
C THR A 270 -8.21 17.73 12.79
N PRO A 271 -7.35 18.66 13.26
CA PRO A 271 -6.67 18.54 14.55
C PRO A 271 -7.62 18.30 15.74
N GLU A 272 -8.85 18.83 15.70
CA GLU A 272 -9.85 18.60 16.74
C GLU A 272 -10.25 17.11 16.87
N TYR A 273 -10.46 16.41 15.75
CA TYR A 273 -10.72 14.95 15.77
C TYR A 273 -9.56 14.18 16.39
N ILE A 274 -8.32 14.54 16.03
CA ILE A 274 -7.12 13.89 16.56
C ILE A 274 -6.99 14.16 18.05
N LYS A 275 -7.27 15.39 18.48
CA LYS A 275 -7.25 15.77 19.89
C LYS A 275 -8.24 14.95 20.71
N ASP A 276 -9.47 14.82 20.22
CA ASP A 276 -10.53 14.03 20.84
C ASP A 276 -10.20 12.53 20.85
N MET A 277 -9.42 12.04 19.89
CA MET A 277 -8.98 10.65 19.84
C MET A 277 -7.81 10.29 20.76
N ASN A 278 -7.15 11.23 21.44
CA ASN A 278 -5.98 10.92 22.28
C ASN A 278 -6.21 9.83 23.33
N TYR A 279 -7.46 9.61 23.78
CA TYR A 279 -7.78 8.55 24.73
C TYR A 279 -7.39 7.15 24.21
N VAL A 280 -7.33 6.93 22.89
CA VAL A 280 -7.01 5.61 22.32
C VAL A 280 -5.62 5.13 22.74
N LYS A 281 -4.68 6.06 22.94
CA LYS A 281 -3.29 5.78 23.36
C LYS A 281 -3.20 5.17 24.76
N GLN A 282 -4.23 5.38 25.59
CA GLN A 282 -4.32 4.83 26.95
C GLN A 282 -5.03 3.47 26.98
N ARG A 283 -5.64 3.06 25.87
CA ARG A 283 -6.32 1.77 25.78
C ARG A 283 -5.30 0.66 25.60
N LYS A 284 -5.58 -0.49 26.20
CA LYS A 284 -4.85 -1.71 25.91
C LYS A 284 -5.25 -2.19 24.52
N ARG A 285 -4.26 -2.52 23.70
CA ARG A 285 -4.50 -3.14 22.41
C ARG A 285 -5.14 -4.50 22.62
N SER A 286 -6.26 -4.74 21.94
CA SER A 286 -6.93 -6.04 21.99
C SER A 286 -6.54 -6.82 20.74
N VAL A 287 -5.94 -8.00 20.94
CA VAL A 287 -5.72 -8.96 19.86
C VAL A 287 -6.87 -9.98 19.93
N THR A 288 -7.86 -9.81 19.08
CA THR A 288 -9.07 -10.65 19.07
C THR A 288 -9.03 -11.69 17.96
N ILE A 289 -8.25 -11.44 16.91
CA ILE A 289 -8.10 -12.32 15.74
C ILE A 289 -6.67 -12.86 15.76
N PRO A 290 -6.46 -14.16 16.02
CA PRO A 290 -5.14 -14.77 15.94
C PRO A 290 -4.62 -14.72 14.49
N VAL A 291 -3.36 -14.33 14.33
CA VAL A 291 -2.69 -14.39 13.02
C VAL A 291 -2.49 -15.84 12.61
N ASP A 292 -2.92 -16.17 11.40
CA ASP A 292 -2.67 -17.45 10.78
C ASP A 292 -1.20 -17.53 10.33
N LYS A 293 -0.52 -18.59 10.77
CA LYS A 293 0.92 -18.81 10.57
C LYS A 293 1.23 -19.87 9.51
N LYS A 294 0.24 -20.39 8.80
CA LYS A 294 0.45 -21.44 7.81
C LYS A 294 1.23 -20.97 6.58
N ARG A 295 1.71 -21.94 5.81
CA ARG A 295 2.49 -21.73 4.60
C ARG A 295 1.59 -21.39 3.41
N TYR A 296 1.20 -20.12 3.30
CA TYR A 296 0.43 -19.65 2.15
C TYR A 296 1.29 -19.23 0.95
N ILE A 297 0.82 -19.57 -0.25
CA ILE A 297 1.19 -18.93 -1.53
C ILE A 297 -0.01 -18.21 -2.11
N PHE A 298 0.24 -17.18 -2.92
CA PHE A 298 -0.77 -16.24 -3.38
C PHE A 298 -0.59 -15.93 -4.86
N SER A 299 -1.70 -15.83 -5.59
CA SER A 299 -1.82 -14.94 -6.75
C SER A 299 -2.51 -13.64 -6.31
N GLN A 300 -2.63 -12.68 -7.23
CA GLN A 300 -3.42 -11.47 -7.00
C GLN A 300 -4.94 -11.71 -6.84
N TYR A 301 -5.43 -12.96 -6.95
CA TYR A 301 -6.85 -13.30 -6.86
C TYR A 301 -7.17 -14.43 -5.87
N ALA A 302 -6.22 -15.31 -5.60
CA ALA A 302 -6.44 -16.54 -4.83
C ALA A 302 -5.21 -16.89 -3.99
N TYR A 303 -5.39 -17.79 -3.04
CA TYR A 303 -4.31 -18.28 -2.19
C TYR A 303 -4.49 -19.77 -1.92
N VAL A 304 -3.37 -20.45 -1.65
CA VAL A 304 -3.35 -21.87 -1.30
C VAL A 304 -2.54 -22.04 -0.03
N ASP A 305 -3.10 -22.82 0.89
CA ASP A 305 -2.44 -23.31 2.09
C ASP A 305 -1.62 -24.54 1.73
N LEU A 306 -0.29 -24.40 1.68
CA LEU A 306 0.61 -25.51 1.32
C LEU A 306 0.66 -26.61 2.39
N ASP A 307 0.08 -26.38 3.57
CA ASP A 307 0.01 -27.38 4.64
C ASP A 307 -1.21 -28.33 4.46
N ASN A 308 -2.06 -28.07 3.46
CA ASN A 308 -3.21 -28.91 3.09
C ASN A 308 -3.05 -29.53 1.68
N PRO A 309 -3.80 -30.59 1.34
CA PRO A 309 -3.82 -31.11 -0.04
C PRO A 309 -4.31 -30.06 -1.03
N TYR A 310 -3.65 -29.97 -2.19
CA TYR A 310 -4.01 -29.09 -3.30
C TYR A 310 -3.74 -29.78 -4.65
N GLU A 311 -4.50 -29.41 -5.68
CA GLU A 311 -4.35 -29.91 -7.04
C GLU A 311 -3.42 -29.00 -7.86
N THR A 312 -2.58 -29.60 -8.72
CA THR A 312 -1.61 -28.86 -9.53
C THR A 312 -1.82 -29.08 -11.03
N MET A 313 -1.52 -28.06 -11.82
CA MET A 313 -1.46 -28.13 -13.28
C MET A 313 -0.10 -27.66 -13.76
N ASN A 314 0.52 -28.39 -14.70
CA ASN A 314 1.79 -27.96 -15.28
C ASN A 314 1.56 -27.00 -16.45
N PHE A 315 2.30 -25.90 -16.47
CA PHE A 315 2.43 -25.02 -17.62
C PHE A 315 3.89 -25.03 -18.07
N TYR A 316 4.14 -25.46 -19.31
CA TYR A 316 5.48 -25.55 -19.89
C TYR A 316 5.70 -24.39 -20.85
N ILE A 317 6.77 -23.62 -20.63
CA ILE A 317 7.16 -22.53 -21.52
C ILE A 317 8.05 -23.11 -22.62
N GLU A 318 7.55 -23.12 -23.86
CA GLU A 318 8.14 -23.90 -24.97
C GLU A 318 9.05 -23.08 -25.89
N ASP A 319 8.77 -21.79 -26.08
CA ASP A 319 9.55 -20.88 -26.92
C ASP A 319 9.78 -19.51 -26.24
N LYS A 320 10.34 -18.55 -26.99
CA LYS A 320 10.58 -17.17 -26.54
C LYS A 320 9.50 -16.17 -26.99
N ASP A 321 8.41 -16.64 -27.58
CA ASP A 321 7.33 -15.77 -28.01
C ASP A 321 6.33 -15.59 -26.87
N ILE A 322 6.18 -14.36 -26.39
CA ILE A 322 5.30 -14.09 -25.25
C ILE A 322 3.85 -14.41 -25.58
N MET A 323 3.38 -14.05 -26.78
CA MET A 323 1.98 -14.21 -27.16
C MET A 323 1.61 -15.68 -27.33
N ALA A 324 2.48 -16.49 -27.93
CA ALA A 324 2.26 -17.94 -28.04
C ALA A 324 2.10 -18.60 -26.66
N ASN A 325 2.91 -18.21 -25.67
CA ASN A 325 2.78 -18.72 -24.31
C ASN A 325 1.50 -18.20 -23.61
N ILE A 326 1.12 -16.94 -23.85
CA ILE A 326 -0.14 -16.39 -23.31
C ILE A 326 -1.36 -17.09 -23.92
N ASP A 327 -1.34 -17.38 -25.23
CA ASP A 327 -2.40 -18.13 -25.92
C ASP A 327 -2.54 -19.55 -25.32
N ALA A 328 -1.42 -20.27 -25.16
CA ALA A 328 -1.42 -21.58 -24.50
C ALA A 328 -1.92 -21.53 -23.05
N ALA A 329 -1.71 -20.40 -22.36
CA ALA A 329 -2.22 -20.22 -21.00
C ALA A 329 -3.75 -20.10 -20.95
N TYR A 330 -4.39 -19.55 -21.98
CA TYR A 330 -5.85 -19.50 -22.06
C TYR A 330 -6.47 -20.89 -22.13
N ASP A 331 -5.83 -21.82 -22.83
CA ASP A 331 -6.32 -23.20 -22.99
C ASP A 331 -6.42 -23.95 -21.65
N ILE A 332 -5.55 -23.62 -20.69
CA ILE A 332 -5.52 -24.30 -19.38
C ILE A 332 -6.15 -23.49 -18.23
N ASN A 333 -6.53 -22.24 -18.45
CA ASN A 333 -6.96 -21.35 -17.37
C ASN A 333 -8.22 -21.85 -16.64
N GLU A 334 -9.11 -22.54 -17.36
CA GLU A 334 -10.36 -23.10 -16.83
C GLU A 334 -10.19 -24.48 -16.20
N GLU A 335 -9.01 -25.08 -16.31
CA GLU A 335 -8.74 -26.41 -15.77
C GLU A 335 -8.91 -26.45 -14.24
N LYS A 336 -9.37 -27.59 -13.73
CA LYS A 336 -9.54 -27.80 -12.29
C LYS A 336 -8.17 -28.07 -11.66
N CYS A 337 -7.67 -27.07 -10.96
CA CYS A 337 -6.46 -27.10 -10.16
C CYS A 337 -6.52 -25.97 -9.13
N ASP A 338 -5.64 -26.01 -8.13
CA ASP A 338 -5.48 -24.92 -7.16
C ASP A 338 -4.22 -24.09 -7.44
N VAL A 339 -3.23 -24.68 -8.12
CA VAL A 339 -1.89 -24.10 -8.34
C VAL A 339 -1.37 -24.43 -9.73
N TYR A 340 -0.71 -23.47 -10.38
CA TYR A 340 0.03 -23.71 -11.62
C TYR A 340 1.53 -23.90 -11.34
N ILE A 341 2.11 -24.99 -11.85
CA ILE A 341 3.56 -25.20 -11.86
C ILE A 341 4.10 -24.60 -13.15
N ILE A 342 4.80 -23.47 -13.03
CA ILE A 342 5.39 -22.75 -14.15
C ILE A 342 6.79 -23.30 -14.41
N ASN A 343 6.95 -24.02 -15.52
CA ASN A 343 8.18 -24.70 -15.88
C ASN A 343 8.97 -23.89 -16.93
N TYR A 344 10.15 -23.40 -16.55
CA TYR A 344 11.05 -22.68 -17.46
C TYR A 344 12.50 -23.16 -17.30
N LYS A 345 13.09 -23.65 -18.41
CA LYS A 345 14.47 -24.14 -18.46
C LYS A 345 15.46 -23.12 -19.07
N GLY A 346 14.95 -22.01 -19.61
CA GLY A 346 15.79 -20.99 -20.23
C GLY A 346 16.57 -20.15 -19.21
N LYS A 347 17.40 -19.25 -19.73
CA LYS A 347 18.25 -18.33 -18.95
C LYS A 347 17.97 -16.86 -19.22
N ASP A 348 16.95 -16.58 -20.02
CA ASP A 348 16.59 -15.23 -20.45
C ASP A 348 15.73 -14.58 -19.35
N ALA A 349 16.34 -13.68 -18.59
CA ALA A 349 15.72 -13.07 -17.42
C ALA A 349 14.68 -12.00 -17.79
N ASP A 350 14.90 -11.29 -18.90
CA ASP A 350 13.99 -10.24 -19.38
C ASP A 350 12.74 -10.88 -19.99
N PHE A 351 12.92 -11.93 -20.80
CA PHE A 351 11.81 -12.71 -21.34
C PHE A 351 10.89 -13.27 -20.24
N ILE A 352 11.45 -13.94 -19.22
CA ILE A 352 10.61 -14.53 -18.17
C ILE A 352 9.95 -13.46 -17.29
N PHE A 353 10.58 -12.29 -17.12
CA PHE A 353 9.96 -11.16 -16.44
C PHE A 353 8.70 -10.71 -17.18
N GLU A 354 8.84 -10.42 -18.47
CA GLU A 354 7.75 -9.91 -19.31
C GLU A 354 6.64 -10.96 -19.43
N LEU A 355 6.98 -12.22 -19.68
CA LEU A 355 6.01 -13.30 -19.74
C LEU A 355 5.25 -13.43 -18.41
N VAL A 356 5.91 -13.50 -17.27
CA VAL A 356 5.22 -13.63 -15.96
C VAL A 356 4.38 -12.40 -15.64
N TYR A 357 4.82 -11.21 -16.05
CA TYR A 357 4.06 -9.96 -15.86
C TYR A 357 2.67 -10.03 -16.51
N HIS A 358 2.56 -10.65 -17.69
CA HIS A 358 1.29 -10.86 -18.40
C HIS A 358 0.57 -12.16 -18.03
N LEU A 359 1.31 -13.25 -17.85
CA LEU A 359 0.78 -14.59 -17.59
C LEU A 359 -0.11 -14.64 -16.35
N GLN A 360 0.24 -13.88 -15.31
CA GLN A 360 -0.52 -13.80 -14.05
C GLN A 360 -1.92 -13.16 -14.17
N ASP A 361 -2.19 -12.43 -15.26
CA ASP A 361 -3.53 -11.88 -15.52
C ASP A 361 -4.46 -12.91 -16.17
N VAL A 362 -3.87 -13.89 -16.86
CA VAL A 362 -4.57 -15.03 -17.46
C VAL A 362 -4.71 -16.14 -16.42
N LEU A 363 -3.60 -16.67 -15.91
CA LEU A 363 -3.58 -17.76 -14.94
C LEU A 363 -3.79 -17.21 -13.52
N ARG A 364 -5.05 -17.16 -13.09
CA ARG A 364 -5.44 -16.45 -11.86
C ARG A 364 -5.15 -17.18 -10.55
N LYS A 365 -4.56 -18.37 -10.59
CA LYS A 365 -4.26 -19.19 -9.40
C LYS A 365 -2.79 -19.04 -8.98
N PRO A 366 -2.42 -19.33 -7.72
CA PRO A 366 -1.04 -19.24 -7.26
C PRO A 366 -0.04 -20.02 -8.12
N PHE A 367 1.20 -19.54 -8.18
CA PHE A 367 2.27 -20.17 -8.95
C PHE A 367 3.29 -20.90 -8.06
N ILE A 368 3.73 -22.07 -8.55
CA ILE A 368 4.99 -22.70 -8.14
C ILE A 368 5.98 -22.52 -9.29
N PHE A 369 7.09 -21.82 -9.05
CA PHE A 369 8.13 -21.68 -10.06
C PHE A 369 9.09 -22.87 -10.03
N ASN A 370 9.10 -23.64 -11.11
CA ASN A 370 10.09 -24.67 -11.39
C ASN A 370 11.14 -24.11 -12.38
N ILE A 371 12.03 -23.24 -11.86
CA ILE A 371 13.05 -22.52 -12.62
C ILE A 371 14.41 -22.72 -11.96
N ASN A 372 15.31 -23.45 -12.62
CA ASN A 372 16.63 -23.79 -12.05
C ASN A 372 17.67 -22.67 -12.19
N HIS A 373 17.50 -21.77 -13.15
CA HIS A 373 18.43 -20.67 -13.36
C HIS A 373 18.12 -19.52 -12.40
N ASN A 374 19.01 -19.27 -11.42
CA ASN A 374 18.79 -18.29 -10.36
C ASN A 374 18.33 -16.93 -10.87
N GLN A 375 19.04 -16.32 -11.83
CA GLN A 375 18.68 -14.99 -12.32
C GLN A 375 17.27 -14.95 -12.96
N SER A 376 16.89 -16.01 -13.68
CA SER A 376 15.56 -16.11 -14.28
C SER A 376 14.49 -16.32 -13.21
N LEU A 377 14.77 -17.11 -12.17
CA LEU A 377 13.86 -17.27 -11.03
C LEU A 377 13.67 -15.95 -10.27
N LYS A 378 14.74 -15.20 -9.99
CA LYS A 378 14.63 -13.86 -9.37
C LYS A 378 13.78 -12.92 -10.20
N SER A 379 13.99 -12.93 -11.52
CA SER A 379 13.24 -12.10 -12.45
C SER A 379 11.74 -12.45 -12.47
N ALA A 380 11.42 -13.74 -12.52
CA ALA A 380 10.04 -14.23 -12.43
C ALA A 380 9.36 -13.83 -11.10
N LEU A 381 10.05 -14.03 -9.97
CA LEU A 381 9.56 -13.63 -8.65
C LEU A 381 9.33 -12.11 -8.55
N ARG A 382 10.23 -11.32 -9.15
CA ARG A 382 10.11 -9.85 -9.18
C ARG A 382 8.89 -9.38 -9.97
N ALA A 383 8.58 -10.04 -11.11
CA ALA A 383 7.42 -9.72 -11.94
C ALA A 383 6.08 -10.16 -11.34
N TYR A 384 6.07 -11.24 -10.56
CA TYR A 384 4.84 -11.86 -10.07
C TYR A 384 4.19 -11.05 -8.94
N CYS A 385 2.95 -10.57 -9.15
CA CYS A 385 2.11 -9.93 -8.13
C CYS A 385 1.40 -10.97 -7.27
N GLY A 386 2.21 -11.72 -6.54
CA GLY A 386 1.77 -12.76 -5.65
C GLY A 386 2.93 -13.21 -4.79
N ILE A 387 2.74 -14.33 -4.10
CA ILE A 387 3.80 -15.02 -3.38
C ILE A 387 3.89 -16.42 -3.95
N ALA A 388 4.96 -16.69 -4.69
CA ALA A 388 5.16 -18.00 -5.30
C ALA A 388 5.85 -18.98 -4.35
N ALA A 389 5.60 -20.27 -4.56
CA ALA A 389 6.45 -21.32 -4.04
C ALA A 389 7.59 -21.62 -5.03
N THR A 390 8.72 -22.11 -4.52
CA THR A 390 9.88 -22.47 -5.35
C THR A 390 10.50 -23.80 -4.91
N ASN A 391 11.07 -24.52 -5.86
CA ASN A 391 11.82 -25.77 -5.62
C ASN A 391 13.31 -25.52 -5.30
N VAL A 392 13.77 -24.27 -5.42
CA VAL A 392 15.17 -23.86 -5.24
C VAL A 392 15.27 -23.02 -3.98
N MET A 393 16.25 -23.30 -3.13
CA MET A 393 16.51 -22.47 -1.94
C MET A 393 17.05 -21.08 -2.34
N LEU A 394 16.14 -20.13 -2.58
CA LEU A 394 16.44 -18.70 -2.50
C LEU A 394 16.04 -18.21 -1.11
N GLN A 395 16.87 -17.40 -0.47
CA GLN A 395 16.57 -16.86 0.86
C GLN A 395 15.38 -15.88 0.78
N ASN A 396 14.15 -16.38 0.87
CA ASN A 396 12.88 -15.64 0.98
C ASN A 396 12.79 -14.42 0.05
N GLU A 397 13.33 -14.50 -1.16
CA GLU A 397 13.32 -13.37 -2.09
C GLU A 397 11.88 -13.07 -2.49
N TYR A 398 11.48 -11.80 -2.40
CA TYR A 398 10.13 -11.32 -2.70
C TYR A 398 9.02 -12.02 -1.90
N GLY A 399 9.35 -12.58 -0.72
CA GLY A 399 8.43 -13.31 0.13
C GLY A 399 8.14 -14.74 -0.30
N SER A 400 8.88 -15.26 -1.30
CA SER A 400 8.72 -16.63 -1.81
C SER A 400 8.80 -17.69 -0.70
N VAL A 401 8.04 -18.77 -0.88
CA VAL A 401 7.98 -19.89 0.06
C VAL A 401 8.75 -21.07 -0.49
N ASN A 402 9.60 -21.68 0.33
CA ASN A 402 10.28 -22.91 -0.05
C ASN A 402 9.36 -24.11 0.16
N LEU A 403 9.29 -25.01 -0.83
CA LEU A 403 8.50 -26.23 -0.73
C LEU A 403 9.14 -27.29 0.18
N ILE A 404 10.48 -27.29 0.27
CA ILE A 404 11.29 -28.29 1.03
C ILE A 404 11.27 -28.00 2.53
#